data_AF-A0A3N5KXN1-F1
#
_entry.id   AF-A0A3N5KXN1-F1
#
_cell.length_a   1.000
_cell.length_b   1.000
_cell.length_c   1.000
_cell.angle_alpha   90.00
_cell.angle_beta   90.00
_cell.angle_gamma   90.00
#
_symmetry.space_group_name_H-M   'P 1'
#
loop_
_entity.id
_entity.type
_entity.pdbx_description
1 polymer ?
#
loop_
_entity_poly.entity_id
_entity_poly.type
_entity_poly.pdbx_seq_one_letter_code
_entity_poly.pdbx_strand_id
1 'polypeptide(L)'
;METPSKFTPVIISTAIISAISLFPLLNLINLFCCAGVMLGVFAGCAYYNNKLKQSGEIIQYKDGTAIGLLSGLVSALIIVIVTALLSMITNQNPIPDFYKMIDNYGLTIPKELEDFLQKISEEYRKNGFSITLTLISLVTNIIIYPLFGVLGGLLSVSILGRRKNAEQ
;
A
#
# COMPACT_ATOMS: atom_id res chain seq x y z
N MET A 1 28.62 -7.79 18.36
CA MET A 1 28.05 -6.72 17.51
C MET A 1 26.65 -7.17 17.16
N GLU A 2 25.63 -6.63 17.82
CA GLU A 2 24.23 -6.99 17.55
C GLU A 2 23.81 -6.33 16.23
N THR A 3 23.46 -7.14 15.23
CA THR A 3 22.87 -6.63 13.99
C THR A 3 21.59 -5.87 14.33
N PRO A 4 21.43 -4.60 13.93
CA PRO A 4 20.25 -3.82 14.28
C PRO A 4 18.98 -4.52 13.76
N SER A 5 17.99 -4.63 14.65
CA SER A 5 16.70 -5.26 14.38
C SER A 5 16.02 -4.65 13.15
N LYS A 6 15.63 -5.52 12.22
CA LYS A 6 14.92 -5.15 10.97
C LYS A 6 13.42 -4.89 11.19
N PHE A 7 12.91 -5.12 12.40
CA PHE A 7 11.50 -4.87 12.71
C PHE A 7 11.15 -3.39 12.73
N THR A 8 12.00 -2.54 13.31
CA THR A 8 11.76 -1.10 13.38
C THR A 8 11.58 -0.45 12.00
N PRO A 9 12.46 -0.66 11.01
CA PRO A 9 12.27 -0.07 9.68
C PRO A 9 11.05 -0.64 8.94
N VAL A 10 10.69 -1.91 9.19
CA VAL A 10 9.46 -2.50 8.63
C VAL A 10 8.23 -1.77 9.19
N ILE A 11 8.16 -1.55 10.51
CA ILE A 11 7.03 -0.85 11.14
C ILE A 11 6.91 0.58 10.61
N ILE A 12 8.03 1.31 10.51
CA ILE A 12 8.05 2.68 9.96
C ILE A 12 7.53 2.69 8.52
N SER A 13 8.05 1.78 7.68
CA SER A 13 7.60 1.67 6.29
C SER A 13 6.12 1.38 6.22
N THR A 14 5.65 0.38 6.97
CA THR A 14 4.24 -0.02 7.02
C THR A 14 3.31 1.11 7.44
N ALA A 15 3.69 1.87 8.47
CA ALA A 15 2.90 3.00 8.95
C ALA A 15 2.75 4.08 7.87
N ILE A 16 3.85 4.42 7.18
CA ILE A 16 3.85 5.43 6.12
C ILE A 16 3.04 4.94 4.90
N ILE A 17 3.26 3.70 4.46
CA ILE A 17 2.54 3.11 3.31
C ILE A 17 1.02 3.11 3.59
N SER A 18 0.63 2.66 4.78
CA SER A 18 -0.78 2.58 5.17
C SER A 18 -1.39 3.96 5.29
N ALA A 19 -0.69 4.93 5.89
CA ALA A 19 -1.15 6.31 5.99
C ALA A 19 -1.33 6.94 4.59
N ILE A 20 -0.37 6.79 3.68
CA ILE A 20 -0.49 7.34 2.32
C ILE A 20 -1.66 6.69 1.56
N SER A 21 -1.84 5.38 1.72
CA SER A 21 -2.86 4.63 0.97
C SER A 21 -4.28 4.84 1.49
N LEU A 22 -4.45 5.11 2.79
CA LEU A 22 -5.76 5.32 3.40
C LEU A 22 -6.31 6.73 3.21
N PHE A 23 -5.44 7.72 3.02
CA PHE A 23 -5.86 9.11 2.85
C PHE A 23 -6.13 9.42 1.37
N PRO A 24 -7.36 9.81 0.96
CA PRO A 24 -7.74 9.96 -0.45
C PRO A 24 -6.86 10.91 -1.26
N LEU A 25 -6.46 12.03 -0.64
CA LEU A 25 -5.58 13.03 -1.27
C LEU A 25 -4.16 12.51 -1.48
N LEU A 26 -3.68 11.64 -0.60
CA LEU A 26 -2.34 11.03 -0.69
C LEU A 26 -2.34 9.79 -1.57
N ASN A 27 -3.48 9.10 -1.67
CA ASN A 27 -3.64 7.94 -2.54
C ASN A 27 -3.55 8.30 -4.03
N LEU A 28 -3.71 9.58 -4.40
CA LEU A 28 -3.37 10.09 -5.74
C LEU A 28 -1.90 9.79 -6.12
N ILE A 29 -1.00 9.73 -5.14
CA ILE A 29 0.41 9.37 -5.37
C ILE A 29 0.53 7.89 -5.76
N ASN A 30 -0.33 7.02 -5.26
CA ASN A 30 -0.36 5.60 -5.67
C ASN A 30 -0.89 5.42 -7.10
N LEU A 31 -1.65 6.37 -7.63
CA LEU A 31 -2.11 6.38 -9.02
C LEU A 31 -0.93 6.47 -10.01
N PHE A 32 0.19 7.07 -9.59
CA PHE A 32 1.47 7.03 -10.29
C PHE A 32 2.26 5.76 -9.93
N CYS A 33 1.72 4.58 -10.26
CA CYS A 33 2.46 3.31 -10.19
C CYS A 33 2.95 2.92 -8.77
N CYS A 34 2.10 3.09 -7.75
CA CYS A 34 2.41 2.76 -6.35
C CYS A 34 3.61 3.56 -5.77
N ALA A 35 3.85 4.79 -6.26
CA ALA A 35 4.93 5.65 -5.76
C ALA A 35 4.82 5.89 -4.23
N GLY A 36 3.61 5.93 -3.68
CA GLY A 36 3.41 6.04 -2.23
C GLY A 36 3.97 4.84 -1.46
N VAL A 37 3.84 3.63 -2.01
CA VAL A 37 4.44 2.41 -1.47
C VAL A 37 5.97 2.50 -1.48
N MET A 38 6.55 2.91 -2.63
CA MET A 38 8.00 3.05 -2.77
C MET A 38 8.58 4.10 -1.82
N LEU A 39 7.91 5.24 -1.65
CA LEU A 39 8.32 6.30 -0.73
C LEU A 39 8.28 5.84 0.73
N GLY A 40 7.25 5.08 1.12
CA GLY A 40 7.17 4.51 2.46
C GLY A 40 8.32 3.55 2.77
N VAL A 41 8.67 2.66 1.84
CA VAL A 41 9.84 1.77 1.97
C VAL A 41 11.15 2.57 2.00
N PHE A 42 11.25 3.62 1.20
CA PHE A 42 12.44 4.48 1.19
C PHE A 42 12.68 5.14 2.56
N ALA A 43 11.64 5.66 3.20
CA ALA A 43 11.75 6.24 4.53
C ALA A 43 12.26 5.23 5.57
N GLY A 44 11.75 3.99 5.57
CA GLY A 44 12.23 2.94 6.46
C GLY A 44 13.67 2.50 6.16
N CYS A 45 14.03 2.37 4.89
CA CYS A 45 15.40 2.05 4.48
C CYS A 45 16.39 3.17 4.82
N ALA A 46 15.99 4.44 4.70
CA ALA A 46 16.79 5.59 5.10
C ALA A 46 17.05 5.59 6.61
N TYR A 47 16.01 5.31 7.41
CA TYR A 47 16.16 5.14 8.86
C TYR A 47 17.12 3.99 9.21
N TYR A 48 16.97 2.83 8.55
CA TYR A 48 17.84 1.68 8.77
C TYR A 48 19.29 1.97 8.39
N ASN A 49 19.53 2.63 7.25
CA ASN A 49 20.86 3.02 6.81
C ASN A 49 21.54 4.00 7.79
N ASN A 50 20.78 4.95 8.36
CA ASN A 50 21.33 5.86 9.36
C ASN A 50 21.76 5.13 10.65
N LYS A 51 21.02 4.08 11.04
CA LYS A 51 21.41 3.22 12.16
C LYS A 51 22.65 2.38 11.85
N LEU A 52 22.72 1.78 10.67
CA LEU A 52 23.90 1.01 10.24
C LEU A 52 25.16 1.87 10.16
N LYS A 53 25.04 3.13 9.71
CA LYS A 53 26.16 4.09 9.70
C LYS A 53 26.76 4.33 11.09
N GLN A 54 25.94 4.34 12.15
CA GLN A 54 26.44 4.46 13.53
C GLN A 54 27.27 3.24 13.96
N SER A 55 27.02 2.09 13.34
CA SER A 55 27.75 0.84 13.56
C SER A 55 28.87 0.59 12.54
N GLY A 56 29.10 1.52 11.60
CA GLY A 56 30.11 1.39 10.54
C GLY A 56 29.71 0.50 9.35
N GLU A 57 28.49 -0.02 9.33
CA GLU A 57 27.97 -0.90 8.28
C GLU A 57 27.18 -0.13 7.21
N ILE A 58 26.96 -0.77 6.06
CA ILE A 58 26.18 -0.23 4.95
C ILE A 58 24.97 -1.10 4.67
N ILE A 59 23.87 -0.48 4.23
CA ILE A 59 22.67 -1.22 3.86
C ILE A 59 22.94 -2.11 2.64
N GLN A 60 22.61 -3.40 2.74
CA GLN A 60 22.76 -4.34 1.64
C GLN A 60 21.47 -4.48 0.83
N TYR A 61 21.57 -4.94 -0.42
CA TYR A 61 20.41 -5.23 -1.26
C TYR A 61 19.46 -6.21 -0.58
N LYS A 62 20.00 -7.24 0.10
CA LYS A 62 19.22 -8.22 0.86
C LYS A 62 18.37 -7.57 1.96
N ASP A 63 18.87 -6.51 2.59
CA ASP A 63 18.15 -5.80 3.64
C ASP A 63 17.03 -4.95 3.06
N GLY A 64 17.30 -4.20 1.99
CA GLY A 64 16.28 -3.42 1.28
C GLY A 64 15.15 -4.28 0.74
N THR A 65 15.46 -5.43 0.12
CA THR A 65 14.44 -6.37 -0.35
C THR A 65 13.62 -6.96 0.79
N ALA A 66 14.25 -7.30 1.92
CA ALA A 66 13.54 -7.86 3.07
C ALA A 66 12.60 -6.84 3.71
N ILE A 67 13.07 -5.60 3.91
CA ILE A 67 12.25 -4.50 4.44
C ILE A 67 11.08 -4.21 3.50
N GLY A 68 11.35 -4.11 2.19
CA GLY A 68 10.34 -3.85 1.17
C GLY A 68 9.26 -4.92 1.07
N LEU A 69 9.66 -6.20 1.03
CA LEU A 69 8.74 -7.33 0.97
C LEU A 69 7.84 -7.40 2.20
N LEU A 70 8.44 -7.35 3.40
CA LEU A 70 7.71 -7.49 4.65
C LEU A 70 6.78 -6.30 4.90
N SER A 71 7.25 -5.08 4.67
CA SER A 71 6.40 -3.89 4.84
C SER A 71 5.27 -3.84 3.81
N GLY A 72 5.51 -4.22 2.56
CA GLY A 72 4.46 -4.33 1.54
C GLY A 72 3.38 -5.34 1.94
N LEU A 73 3.77 -6.53 2.42
CA LEU A 73 2.84 -7.57 2.84
C LEU A 73 1.99 -7.14 4.04
N VAL A 74 2.63 -6.58 5.07
CA VAL A 74 1.92 -6.12 6.28
C VAL A 74 1.01 -4.94 5.95
N SER A 75 1.44 -4.02 5.09
CA SER A 75 0.62 -2.88 4.67
C SER A 75 -0.62 -3.32 3.91
N ALA A 76 -0.50 -4.30 3.00
CA ALA A 76 -1.65 -4.83 2.26
C ALA A 76 -2.75 -5.34 3.21
N LEU A 77 -2.35 -6.08 4.25
CA LEU A 77 -3.28 -6.57 5.27
C LEU A 77 -3.92 -5.43 6.05
N ILE A 78 -3.12 -4.46 6.52
CA ILE A 78 -3.63 -3.32 7.30
C ILE A 78 -4.62 -2.50 6.48
N ILE A 79 -4.29 -2.20 5.22
CA ILE A 79 -5.15 -1.38 4.36
C ILE A 79 -6.49 -2.07 4.13
N VAL A 80 -6.51 -3.36 3.81
CA VAL A 80 -7.75 -4.11 3.61
C VAL A 80 -8.59 -4.14 4.89
N ILE A 81 -7.98 -4.41 6.04
CA ILE A 81 -8.68 -4.45 7.32
C ILE A 81 -9.26 -3.07 7.65
N VAL A 82 -8.47 -2.01 7.53
CA VAL A 82 -8.91 -0.66 7.86
C VAL A 82 -9.98 -0.17 6.89
N THR A 83 -9.85 -0.42 5.58
CA THR A 83 -10.87 -0.06 4.59
C THR A 83 -12.17 -0.82 4.81
N ALA A 84 -12.11 -2.10 5.16
CA ALA A 84 -13.31 -2.88 5.51
C ALA A 84 -13.99 -2.32 6.77
N LEU A 85 -13.22 -2.01 7.82
CA LEU A 85 -13.74 -1.40 9.04
C LEU A 85 -14.35 -0.01 8.79
N LEU A 86 -13.68 0.83 8.01
CA LEU A 86 -14.20 2.15 7.63
C LEU A 86 -15.50 2.02 6.83
N SER A 87 -15.59 1.05 5.92
CA SER A 87 -16.82 0.78 5.17
C SER A 87 -17.96 0.38 6.10
N MET A 88 -17.70 -0.52 7.05
CA MET A 88 -18.69 -0.94 8.06
C MET A 88 -19.18 0.22 8.93
N ILE A 89 -18.28 1.09 9.39
CA ILE A 89 -18.62 2.22 10.26
C ILE A 89 -19.41 3.29 9.50
N THR A 90 -19.00 3.60 8.27
CA THR A 90 -19.60 4.70 7.50
C THR A 90 -20.89 4.26 6.80
N ASN A 91 -21.08 2.94 6.61
CA ASN A 91 -22.20 2.30 5.92
C ASN A 91 -22.53 2.96 4.56
N GLN A 92 -21.51 3.56 3.93
CA GLN A 92 -21.68 4.22 2.65
C GLN A 92 -21.61 3.19 1.56
N ASN A 93 -22.72 3.06 0.85
CA ASN A 93 -22.77 2.32 -0.38
C ASN A 93 -22.28 3.25 -1.51
N PRO A 94 -21.12 2.99 -2.14
CA PRO A 94 -20.62 3.84 -3.23
C PRO A 94 -21.36 3.62 -4.55
N ILE A 95 -22.18 2.56 -4.65
CA ILE A 95 -22.85 2.16 -5.89
C ILE A 95 -23.85 3.21 -6.42
N PRO A 96 -24.74 3.81 -5.59
CA PRO A 96 -25.65 4.85 -6.07
C PRO A 96 -24.94 6.09 -6.61
N ASP A 97 -23.83 6.49 -6.00
CA ASP A 97 -23.04 7.64 -6.47
C ASP A 97 -22.29 7.33 -7.76
N PHE A 98 -21.83 6.08 -7.91
CA PHE A 98 -21.29 5.58 -9.18
C PHE A 98 -22.33 5.58 -10.31
N TYR A 99 -23.57 5.15 -10.05
CA TYR A 99 -24.66 5.23 -11.03
C TYR A 99 -24.93 6.68 -11.46
N LYS A 100 -25.05 7.61 -10.51
CA LYS A 100 -25.23 9.04 -10.82
C LYS A 100 -24.08 9.59 -11.65
N MET A 101 -22.84 9.19 -11.35
CA MET A 101 -21.68 9.62 -12.13
C MET A 101 -21.79 9.14 -13.57
N ILE A 102 -22.06 7.85 -13.79
CA ILE A 102 -22.19 7.27 -15.13
C ILE A 102 -23.34 7.90 -15.93
N ASP A 103 -24.49 8.10 -15.29
CA ASP A 103 -25.66 8.72 -15.91
C ASP A 103 -25.36 10.16 -16.35
N ASN A 104 -24.63 10.93 -15.53
CA ASN A 104 -24.16 12.27 -15.89
C ASN A 104 -23.22 12.29 -17.12
N TYR A 105 -22.51 11.19 -17.40
CA TYR A 105 -21.67 11.05 -18.60
C TYR A 105 -22.42 10.43 -19.80
N GLY A 106 -23.71 10.10 -19.66
CA GLY A 106 -24.55 9.53 -20.71
C GLY A 106 -24.12 8.13 -21.15
N LEU A 107 -23.35 7.42 -20.31
CA LEU A 107 -22.88 6.07 -20.61
C LEU A 107 -23.91 5.05 -20.14
N THR A 108 -24.25 4.09 -21.01
CA THR A 108 -25.15 2.99 -20.66
C THR A 108 -24.34 1.85 -20.07
N ILE A 109 -24.72 1.40 -18.87
CA ILE A 109 -24.06 0.27 -18.21
C ILE A 109 -24.54 -1.02 -18.88
N PRO A 110 -23.61 -1.91 -19.31
CA PRO A 110 -23.99 -3.23 -19.82
C PRO A 110 -24.63 -4.07 -18.71
N LYS A 111 -25.59 -4.92 -19.08
CA LYS A 111 -26.44 -5.65 -18.13
C LYS A 111 -25.66 -6.56 -17.19
N GLU A 112 -24.59 -7.18 -17.66
CA GLU A 112 -23.71 -8.03 -16.84
C GLU A 112 -23.01 -7.23 -15.72
N LEU A 113 -22.65 -5.98 -16.00
CA LEU A 113 -22.05 -5.09 -15.01
C LEU A 113 -23.10 -4.58 -14.03
N GLU A 114 -24.33 -4.31 -14.50
CA GLU A 114 -25.44 -3.92 -13.65
C GLU A 114 -25.75 -4.99 -12.59
N ASP A 115 -25.88 -6.26 -13.00
CA ASP A 115 -26.14 -7.39 -12.10
C ASP A 115 -25.02 -7.55 -11.03
N PHE A 116 -23.77 -7.29 -11.42
CA PHE A 116 -22.64 -7.32 -10.50
C PHE A 116 -22.68 -6.16 -9.50
N LEU A 117 -22.98 -4.94 -9.95
CA LEU A 117 -23.10 -3.76 -9.10
C LEU A 117 -24.28 -3.87 -8.13
N GLN A 118 -25.40 -4.47 -8.56
CA GLN A 118 -26.55 -4.74 -7.70
C GLN A 118 -26.18 -5.72 -6.58
N LYS A 119 -25.47 -6.82 -6.88
CA LYS A 119 -24.98 -7.76 -5.86
C LYS A 119 -24.08 -7.08 -4.82
N ILE A 120 -23.15 -6.24 -5.28
CA ILE A 120 -22.29 -5.46 -4.37
C ILE A 120 -23.13 -4.53 -3.49
N SER A 121 -24.09 -3.81 -4.09
CA SER A 121 -24.99 -2.91 -3.37
C SER A 121 -25.80 -3.62 -2.27
N GLU A 122 -26.29 -4.83 -2.55
CA GLU A 122 -26.97 -5.67 -1.57
C GLU A 122 -26.06 -6.13 -0.43
N GLU A 123 -24.83 -6.54 -0.75
CA GLU A 123 -23.82 -6.89 0.26
C GLU A 123 -23.53 -5.71 1.20
N TYR A 124 -23.33 -4.51 0.64
CA TYR A 124 -23.16 -3.29 1.44
C TYR A 124 -24.40 -3.01 2.31
N ARG A 125 -25.61 -3.13 1.76
CA ARG A 125 -26.83 -2.86 2.52
C ARG A 125 -27.06 -3.87 3.66
N LYS A 126 -26.64 -5.12 3.48
CA LYS A 126 -26.82 -6.21 4.45
C LYS A 126 -25.73 -6.25 5.52
N ASN A 127 -24.48 -6.07 5.13
CA ASN A 127 -23.30 -6.30 5.99
C ASN A 127 -22.53 -5.01 6.32
N GLY A 128 -22.85 -3.88 5.67
CA GLY A 128 -22.09 -2.63 5.78
C GLY A 128 -20.80 -2.59 4.95
N PHE A 129 -20.42 -3.69 4.32
CA PHE A 129 -19.27 -3.80 3.42
C PHE A 129 -19.47 -4.94 2.41
N SER A 130 -18.79 -4.89 1.27
CA SER A 130 -18.78 -5.99 0.31
C SER A 130 -17.65 -6.97 0.61
N ILE A 131 -18.00 -8.21 0.92
CA ILE A 131 -17.06 -9.31 1.13
C ILE A 131 -16.34 -9.63 -0.19
N THR A 132 -17.08 -9.61 -1.30
CA THR A 132 -16.55 -9.90 -2.63
C THR A 132 -15.48 -8.90 -3.03
N LEU A 133 -15.75 -7.59 -2.88
CA LEU A 133 -14.75 -6.56 -3.17
C LEU A 133 -13.56 -6.61 -2.21
N THR A 134 -13.80 -6.92 -0.94
CA THR A 134 -12.72 -7.02 0.06
C THR A 134 -11.76 -8.16 -0.29
N LEU A 135 -12.26 -9.32 -0.71
CA LEU A 135 -11.43 -10.45 -1.14
C LEU A 135 -10.64 -10.15 -2.41
N ILE A 136 -11.28 -9.54 -3.41
CA ILE A 136 -10.60 -9.13 -4.64
C ILE A 136 -9.49 -8.11 -4.33
N SER A 137 -9.79 -7.12 -3.50
CA SER A 137 -8.84 -6.12 -3.04
C SER A 137 -7.67 -6.75 -2.28
N LEU A 138 -7.94 -7.72 -1.41
CA LEU A 138 -6.92 -8.44 -0.66
C LEU A 138 -5.94 -9.18 -1.56
N VAL A 139 -6.45 -9.98 -2.50
CA VAL A 139 -5.61 -10.74 -3.46
C VAL A 139 -4.81 -9.80 -4.34
N THR A 140 -5.40 -8.68 -4.76
CA THR A 140 -4.71 -7.69 -5.57
C THR A 140 -3.59 -7.00 -4.78
N ASN A 141 -3.88 -6.54 -3.55
CA ASN A 141 -2.93 -5.82 -2.71
C ASN A 141 -1.79 -6.73 -2.23
N ILE A 142 -2.06 -7.99 -1.90
CA ILE A 142 -1.03 -8.93 -1.44
C ILE A 142 -0.01 -9.27 -2.52
N ILE A 143 -0.36 -9.07 -3.80
CA ILE A 143 0.56 -9.24 -4.92
C ILE A 143 1.27 -7.91 -5.21
N ILE A 144 0.51 -6.83 -5.37
CA ILE A 144 1.03 -5.52 -5.80
C ILE A 144 1.96 -4.91 -4.74
N TYR A 145 1.52 -4.83 -3.49
CA TYR A 145 2.27 -4.08 -2.46
C TYR A 145 3.64 -4.69 -2.17
N PRO A 146 3.82 -6.01 -2.03
CA PRO A 146 5.15 -6.59 -1.87
C PRO A 146 6.03 -6.41 -3.11
N LEU A 147 5.46 -6.49 -4.33
CA LEU A 147 6.20 -6.28 -5.58
C LEU A 147 6.81 -4.88 -5.63
N PHE A 148 5.97 -3.85 -5.43
CA PHE A 148 6.42 -2.47 -5.40
C PHE A 148 7.24 -2.13 -4.16
N GLY A 149 7.00 -2.81 -3.05
CA GLY A 149 7.81 -2.70 -1.85
C GLY A 149 9.24 -3.17 -2.08
N VAL A 150 9.43 -4.32 -2.75
CA VAL A 150 10.75 -4.83 -3.14
C VAL A 150 11.45 -3.86 -4.10
N LEU A 151 10.73 -3.36 -5.12
CA LEU A 151 11.28 -2.37 -6.04
C LEU A 151 11.72 -1.09 -5.30
N GLY A 152 10.88 -0.59 -4.39
CA GLY A 152 11.20 0.56 -3.53
C GLY A 152 12.43 0.29 -2.66
N GLY A 153 12.56 -0.90 -2.10
CA GLY A 153 13.72 -1.32 -1.31
C GLY A 153 15.02 -1.37 -2.12
N LEU A 154 14.97 -1.93 -3.33
CA LEU A 154 16.12 -1.98 -4.25
C LEU A 154 16.56 -0.58 -4.68
N LEU A 155 15.62 0.30 -5.01
CA LEU A 155 15.88 1.70 -5.33
C LEU A 155 16.50 2.43 -4.15
N SER A 156 15.99 2.20 -2.95
CA SER A 156 16.49 2.81 -1.72
C SER A 156 17.94 2.44 -1.44
N VAL A 157 18.28 1.15 -1.56
CA VAL A 157 19.68 0.69 -1.41
C VAL A 157 20.58 1.29 -2.49
N SER A 158 20.11 1.37 -3.73
CA SER A 158 20.88 1.93 -4.84
C SER A 158 21.20 3.42 -4.64
N ILE A 159 20.31 4.17 -4.01
CA ILE A 159 20.50 5.61 -3.72
C ILE A 159 21.34 5.79 -2.44
N LEU A 160 21.02 5.07 -1.37
CA LEU A 160 21.63 5.24 -0.06
C LEU A 160 23.01 4.60 0.03
N GLY A 161 23.23 3.49 -0.67
CA GLY A 161 24.51 2.78 -0.76
C GLY A 161 25.57 3.54 -1.56
N ARG A 162 25.17 4.38 -2.54
CA ARG A 162 26.10 5.20 -3.34
C ARG A 162 26.74 6.35 -2.58
N ARG A 163 26.12 6.86 -1.50
CA ARG A 163 26.59 8.09 -0.82
C ARG A 163 28.01 7.99 -0.22
N LYS A 164 28.61 6.81 -0.07
CA LYS A 164 29.99 6.68 0.43
C LYS A 164 31.07 6.76 -0.67
N ASN A 165 30.73 6.44 -1.92
CA ASN A 165 31.70 6.47 -3.04
C ASN A 165 31.92 7.89 -3.61
N ALA A 166 31.14 8.87 -3.17
CA ALA A 166 31.30 10.28 -3.55
C ALA A 166 31.99 11.12 -2.46
N GLU A 167 32.27 10.53 -1.30
CA GLU A 167 32.98 11.15 -0.16
C GLU A 167 34.37 10.52 0.08
N GLN A 168 34.82 9.65 -0.84
CA GLN A 168 36.19 9.12 -0.94
C GLN A 168 36.84 9.63 -2.22
#